data_AF-A0A9W9JV65-F1
#
_entry.id   AF-A0A9W9JV65-F1
#
_cell.length_a   1.000
_cell.length_b   1.000
_cell.length_c   1.000
_cell.angle_alpha   90.00
_cell.angle_beta   90.00
_cell.angle_gamma   90.00
#
_symmetry.space_group_name_H-M   'P 1'
#
loop_
_entity.id
_entity.type
_entity.pdbx_description
1 polymer ?
#
loop_
_entity_poly.entity_id
_entity_poly.type
_entity_poly.pdbx_seq_one_letter_code
_entity_poly.pdbx_strand_id
1 'polypeptide(L)'
;MSAPAVMFCSFSQLHNWTHSESRIAQCVYIKPGNSSCKRHISRQNRDFAKSLLVTVSKSATPSFEVFGELAKFVICSSHAKYAVEAKEQWYKEHNSGKGCISVQVDACHPGENDVSLNGIIDISSYIELPDSYSAENASLPAQPPPATRTFPTPDRSEEEIAKTVTQKVEQPLGTLDKVYGHVYICSSPSFPGLFKVGYTQPDPKQQRFKDHKVCYPDMEEVKTAFIYNAHRVEKLIHAEFSHVRCDLVCQGKHSSHKEWFQIDKETLLASLEKWTEFVKTHPYNSQGNLKRNVTLPEPASAIYLRCPRCRSSPCSTPPRKAGSDEKKRRESSKLGSPSPPARNFRVSASTCMSSEKTEPKTETDSDDEPVSFLASKVRRSLKMHD
;
A
#
# COMPACT_ATOMS: atom_id res chain seq x y z
N MET A 1 13.33 47.47 -12.79
CA MET A 1 12.71 46.51 -13.74
C MET A 1 12.26 45.30 -12.92
N SER A 2 10.99 44.94 -12.94
CA SER A 2 10.52 43.72 -12.25
C SER A 2 11.11 42.48 -12.92
N ALA A 3 11.47 41.46 -12.14
CA ALA A 3 11.89 40.19 -12.71
C ALA A 3 10.75 39.58 -13.55
N PRO A 4 11.04 38.95 -14.70
CA PRO A 4 10.00 38.30 -15.49
C PRO A 4 9.34 37.18 -14.68
N ALA A 5 8.02 37.11 -14.71
CA ALA A 5 7.26 36.09 -14.01
C ALA A 5 7.72 34.69 -14.45
N VAL A 6 8.02 33.82 -13.49
CA VAL A 6 8.29 32.41 -13.76
C VAL A 6 6.97 31.76 -14.18
N MET A 7 7.00 30.99 -15.28
CA MET A 7 5.82 30.27 -15.76
C MET A 7 6.05 28.77 -15.78
N PHE A 8 5.01 28.03 -15.43
CA PHE A 8 4.93 26.57 -15.57
C PHE A 8 3.72 26.23 -16.44
N CYS A 9 3.68 25.01 -16.99
CA CYS A 9 2.44 24.55 -17.62
C CYS A 9 1.30 24.50 -16.57
N SER A 10 0.07 24.76 -17.00
CA SER A 10 -1.08 24.70 -16.10
C SER A 10 -1.31 23.28 -15.60
N PHE A 11 -1.98 23.14 -14.46
CA PHE A 11 -2.36 21.86 -13.88
C PHE A 11 -3.19 21.01 -14.85
N SER A 12 -4.06 21.64 -15.66
CA SER A 12 -4.80 20.96 -16.73
C SER A 12 -3.88 20.45 -17.85
N GLN A 13 -2.91 21.27 -18.30
CA GLN A 13 -1.90 20.82 -19.26
C GLN A 13 -1.06 19.66 -18.70
N LEU A 14 -0.66 19.75 -17.43
CA LEU A 14 0.10 18.72 -16.71
C LEU A 14 -0.70 17.41 -16.57
N HIS A 15 -2.00 17.50 -16.27
CA HIS A 15 -2.91 16.36 -16.25
C HIS A 15 -2.96 15.69 -17.63
N ASN A 16 -3.22 16.46 -18.70
CA ASN A 16 -3.29 15.96 -20.07
C ASN A 16 -1.96 15.34 -20.55
N TRP A 17 -0.80 15.85 -20.09
CA TRP A 17 0.50 15.22 -20.35
C TRP A 17 0.61 13.80 -19.78
N THR A 18 -0.06 13.48 -18.67
CA THR A 18 0.00 12.11 -18.12
C THR A 18 -0.78 11.08 -18.92
N HIS A 19 -1.79 11.51 -19.68
CA HIS A 19 -2.55 10.62 -20.57
C HIS A 19 -1.86 10.39 -21.92
N SER A 20 -0.99 11.30 -22.34
CA SER A 20 -0.18 11.12 -23.56
C SER A 20 0.98 10.15 -23.33
N GLU A 21 1.06 9.08 -24.12
CA GLU A 21 2.25 8.22 -24.18
C GLU A 21 3.38 8.84 -25.01
N SER A 22 3.04 9.68 -25.99
CA SER A 22 3.95 10.26 -26.98
C SER A 22 4.64 11.55 -26.53
N ARG A 23 4.06 12.30 -25.58
CA ARG A 23 4.73 13.47 -25.01
C ARG A 23 5.88 13.03 -24.12
N ILE A 24 7.06 13.09 -24.72
CA ILE A 24 8.37 12.97 -24.09
C ILE A 24 8.34 13.67 -22.74
N ALA A 25 8.68 12.92 -21.68
CA ALA A 25 8.61 13.38 -20.31
C ALA A 25 9.63 14.51 -20.07
N GLN A 26 9.22 15.75 -20.34
CA GLN A 26 10.05 16.95 -20.21
C GLN A 26 9.73 17.69 -18.91
N CYS A 27 10.68 18.52 -18.47
CA CYS A 27 10.49 19.38 -17.33
C CYS A 27 9.42 20.45 -17.65
N VAL A 28 8.46 20.59 -16.75
CA VAL A 28 7.28 21.49 -16.87
C VAL A 28 7.58 22.99 -16.80
N TYR A 29 8.83 23.36 -16.54
CA TYR A 29 9.28 24.75 -16.46
C TYR A 29 9.25 25.41 -17.85
N ILE A 30 8.60 26.57 -17.94
CA ILE A 30 8.54 27.39 -19.15
C ILE A 30 9.49 28.57 -18.97
N LYS A 31 10.46 28.71 -19.88
CA LYS A 31 11.39 29.83 -19.88
C LYS A 31 10.69 31.12 -20.28
N PRO A 32 11.19 32.30 -19.86
CA PRO A 32 10.86 33.58 -20.49
C PRO A 32 10.98 33.47 -22.02
N GLY A 33 9.99 33.99 -22.76
CA GLY A 33 9.84 33.73 -24.20
C GLY A 33 9.11 32.42 -24.54
N ASN A 34 8.36 31.85 -23.59
CA ASN A 34 7.43 30.73 -23.76
C ASN A 34 8.03 29.40 -24.31
N SER A 35 9.34 29.18 -24.11
CA SER A 35 10.01 27.94 -24.54
C SER A 35 10.10 26.93 -23.39
N SER A 36 9.61 25.71 -23.60
CA SER A 36 9.64 24.66 -22.58
C SER A 36 11.06 24.17 -22.26
N CYS A 37 11.26 23.66 -21.06
CA CYS A 37 12.52 23.01 -20.70
C CYS A 37 12.67 21.67 -21.42
N LYS A 38 13.56 21.62 -22.43
CA LYS A 38 13.91 20.39 -23.17
C LYS A 38 14.59 19.28 -22.33
N ARG A 39 14.81 19.46 -21.02
CA ARG A 39 15.41 18.40 -20.18
C ARG A 39 14.37 17.36 -19.84
N HIS A 40 14.76 16.10 -19.94
CA HIS A 40 13.90 14.96 -19.65
C HIS A 40 13.84 14.69 -18.14
N ILE A 41 12.67 14.30 -17.64
CA ILE A 41 12.51 13.67 -16.32
C ILE A 41 12.64 12.15 -16.48
N SER A 42 13.02 11.46 -15.40
CA SER A 42 13.18 10.00 -15.45
C SER A 42 11.83 9.30 -15.68
N ARG A 43 11.84 8.09 -16.26
CA ARG A 43 10.64 7.26 -16.40
C ARG A 43 9.97 7.02 -15.04
N GLN A 44 10.76 6.77 -14.00
CA GLN A 44 10.27 6.56 -12.64
C GLN A 44 9.57 7.81 -12.09
N ASN A 45 10.16 9.01 -12.26
CA ASN A 45 9.55 10.27 -11.86
C ASN A 45 8.23 10.51 -12.60
N ARG A 46 8.19 10.25 -13.92
CA ARG A 46 6.96 10.35 -14.71
C ARG A 46 5.88 9.43 -14.15
N ASP A 47 6.21 8.16 -13.90
CA ASP A 47 5.24 7.16 -13.45
C ASP A 47 4.73 7.49 -12.01
N PHE A 48 5.56 8.08 -11.14
CA PHE A 48 5.12 8.68 -9.86
C PHE A 48 4.23 9.91 -10.04
N ALA A 49 4.59 10.82 -10.94
CA ALA A 49 3.78 12.00 -11.24
C ALA A 49 2.39 11.61 -11.77
N LYS A 50 2.28 10.59 -12.62
CA LYS A 50 0.99 10.01 -13.04
C LYS A 50 0.17 9.54 -11.84
N SER A 51 0.77 8.80 -10.91
CA SER A 51 0.07 8.35 -9.69
C SER A 51 -0.39 9.51 -8.82
N LEU A 52 0.44 10.55 -8.63
CA LEU A 52 0.09 11.72 -7.84
C LEU A 52 -1.04 12.53 -8.48
N LEU A 53 -0.98 12.75 -9.79
CA LEU A 53 -2.02 13.47 -10.52
C LEU A 53 -3.39 12.76 -10.45
N VAL A 54 -3.42 11.42 -10.56
CA VAL A 54 -4.65 10.64 -10.33
C VAL A 54 -5.17 10.80 -8.89
N THR A 55 -4.29 10.90 -7.89
CA THR A 55 -4.70 11.16 -6.50
C THR A 55 -5.21 12.58 -6.30
N VAL A 56 -4.58 13.59 -6.91
CA VAL A 56 -5.00 15.00 -6.84
C VAL A 56 -6.37 15.18 -7.50
N SER A 57 -6.55 14.74 -8.76
CA SER A 57 -7.80 14.89 -9.52
C SER A 57 -9.00 14.17 -8.91
N LYS A 58 -8.78 13.18 -8.05
CA LYS A 58 -9.84 12.46 -7.32
C LYS A 58 -10.19 13.10 -5.96
N SER A 59 -9.42 14.07 -5.49
CA SER A 59 -9.66 14.73 -4.22
C SER A 59 -10.40 16.05 -4.42
N ALA A 60 -11.50 16.25 -3.71
CA ALA A 60 -12.16 17.55 -3.65
C ALA A 60 -11.30 18.61 -2.94
N THR A 61 -10.36 18.19 -2.08
CA THR A 61 -9.47 19.05 -1.28
C THR A 61 -8.09 18.39 -1.15
N PRO A 62 -7.29 18.33 -2.23
CA PRO A 62 -5.94 17.78 -2.17
C PRO A 62 -5.07 18.62 -1.23
N SER A 63 -4.30 17.98 -0.36
CA SER A 63 -3.36 18.67 0.52
C SER A 63 -2.31 19.43 -0.31
N PHE A 64 -1.95 20.62 0.16
CA PHE A 64 -0.92 21.48 -0.44
C PHE A 64 0.40 20.72 -0.68
N GLU A 65 0.77 19.80 0.22
CA GLU A 65 1.99 19.01 0.11
C GLU A 65 2.00 18.01 -1.06
N VAL A 66 0.84 17.56 -1.54
CA VAL A 66 0.76 16.65 -2.70
C VAL A 66 1.28 17.33 -3.97
N PHE A 67 1.04 18.64 -4.13
CA PHE A 67 1.61 19.44 -5.21
C PHE A 67 3.13 19.67 -5.04
N GLY A 68 3.61 19.68 -3.79
CA GLY A 68 5.04 19.75 -3.48
C GLY A 68 5.77 18.48 -3.91
N GLU A 69 5.23 17.30 -3.60
CA GLU A 69 5.75 16.04 -4.11
C GLU A 69 5.67 15.98 -5.64
N LEU A 70 4.55 16.39 -6.24
CA LEU A 70 4.39 16.42 -7.70
C LEU A 70 5.50 17.26 -8.37
N ALA A 71 5.77 18.47 -7.85
CA ALA A 71 6.81 19.37 -8.34
C ALA A 71 8.21 18.72 -8.34
N LYS A 72 8.56 17.96 -7.29
CA LYS A 72 9.85 17.23 -7.22
C LYS A 72 10.04 16.21 -8.35
N PHE A 73 8.95 15.63 -8.84
CA PHE A 73 9.02 14.62 -9.91
C PHE A 73 9.01 15.24 -11.31
N VAL A 74 8.25 16.32 -11.54
CA VAL A 74 8.06 16.90 -12.89
C VAL A 74 8.99 18.06 -13.22
N ILE A 75 9.77 18.55 -12.26
CA ILE A 75 10.78 19.60 -12.45
C ILE A 75 12.19 18.99 -12.42
N CYS A 76 13.03 19.30 -13.40
CA CYS A 76 14.41 18.80 -13.43
C CYS A 76 15.32 19.53 -12.42
N SER A 77 16.42 18.90 -12.02
CA SER A 77 17.37 19.42 -11.02
C SER A 77 17.80 20.89 -11.21
N SER A 78 18.10 21.34 -12.44
CA SER A 78 18.47 22.75 -12.70
C SER A 78 17.34 23.77 -12.57
N HIS A 79 16.09 23.31 -12.39
CA HIS A 79 14.92 24.14 -12.11
C HIS A 79 14.30 23.82 -10.74
N ALA A 80 14.90 22.93 -9.94
CA ALA A 80 14.33 22.50 -8.65
C ALA A 80 14.13 23.65 -7.64
N LYS A 81 14.91 24.74 -7.77
CA LYS A 81 14.72 25.98 -6.99
C LYS A 81 13.37 26.67 -7.22
N TYR A 82 12.67 26.34 -8.30
CA TYR A 82 11.37 26.88 -8.68
C TYR A 82 10.19 25.94 -8.29
N ALA A 83 10.44 24.92 -7.47
CA ALA A 83 9.42 23.92 -7.12
C ALA A 83 8.33 24.46 -6.17
N VAL A 84 8.63 25.51 -5.40
CA VAL A 84 7.67 26.14 -4.48
C VAL A 84 6.63 26.95 -5.26
N GLU A 85 7.07 27.71 -6.25
CA GLU A 85 6.23 28.52 -7.12
C GLU A 85 5.32 27.64 -7.99
N ALA A 86 5.83 26.49 -8.47
CA ALA A 86 5.03 25.51 -9.19
C ALA A 86 3.95 24.87 -8.30
N LYS A 87 4.32 24.47 -7.08
CA LYS A 87 3.40 23.95 -6.04
C LYS A 87 2.27 24.95 -5.78
N GLU A 88 2.61 26.24 -5.60
CA GLU A 88 1.63 27.31 -5.41
C GLU A 88 0.74 27.55 -6.63
N GLN A 89 1.29 27.59 -7.84
CA GLN A 89 0.51 27.80 -9.06
C GLN A 89 -0.55 26.70 -9.20
N TRP A 90 -0.15 25.42 -9.15
CA TRP A 90 -1.09 24.32 -9.35
C TRP A 90 -2.11 24.18 -8.21
N TYR A 91 -1.73 24.46 -6.97
CA TYR A 91 -2.68 24.48 -5.85
C TYR A 91 -3.73 25.58 -6.02
N LYS A 92 -3.32 26.79 -6.46
CA LYS A 92 -4.25 27.89 -6.79
C LYS A 92 -5.15 27.49 -7.96
N GLU A 93 -4.60 27.00 -9.06
CA GLU A 93 -5.36 26.57 -10.24
C GLU A 93 -6.37 25.45 -9.92
N HIS A 94 -5.98 24.43 -9.16
CA HIS A 94 -6.88 23.35 -8.76
C HIS A 94 -8.08 23.85 -7.93
N ASN A 95 -7.84 24.77 -6.99
CA ASN A 95 -8.88 25.28 -6.13
C ASN A 95 -9.77 26.34 -6.82
N SER A 96 -9.21 27.16 -7.71
CA SER A 96 -9.95 28.09 -8.56
C SER A 96 -10.75 27.37 -9.66
N GLY A 97 -10.25 26.23 -10.15
CA GLY A 97 -10.80 25.47 -11.26
C GLY A 97 -12.07 24.66 -10.95
N LYS A 98 -12.60 24.72 -9.72
CA LYS A 98 -13.79 23.96 -9.28
C LYS A 98 -15.09 24.28 -10.04
N GLY A 99 -15.08 25.25 -10.95
CA GLY A 99 -16.17 25.51 -11.90
C GLY A 99 -15.92 25.10 -13.35
N CYS A 100 -14.70 24.73 -13.77
CA CYS A 100 -14.38 24.55 -15.21
C CYS A 100 -13.16 23.67 -15.53
N ILE A 101 -13.04 22.47 -14.93
CA ILE A 101 -12.23 21.38 -15.52
C ILE A 101 -13.16 20.46 -16.30
N SER A 102 -13.70 20.96 -17.42
CA SER A 102 -14.23 20.09 -18.46
C SER A 102 -13.04 19.46 -19.20
N VAL A 103 -12.88 18.14 -19.05
CA VAL A 103 -11.95 17.40 -19.90
C VAL A 103 -12.57 17.33 -21.29
N GLN A 104 -12.23 18.27 -22.16
CA GLN A 104 -12.51 18.15 -23.58
C GLN A 104 -11.70 16.97 -24.12
N VAL A 105 -12.38 15.86 -24.33
CA VAL A 105 -11.84 14.70 -25.06
C VAL A 105 -12.00 15.04 -26.54
N ASP A 106 -10.91 15.46 -27.19
CA ASP A 106 -10.91 15.84 -28.60
C ASP A 106 -11.32 14.65 -29.50
N ALA A 107 -12.57 14.65 -29.95
CA ALA A 107 -13.13 13.65 -30.85
C ALA A 107 -12.89 14.05 -32.32
N CYS A 108 -11.77 13.59 -32.89
CA CYS A 108 -11.50 13.66 -34.32
C CYS A 108 -12.37 12.66 -35.11
N HIS A 109 -13.64 13.04 -35.34
CA HIS A 109 -14.46 12.98 -36.57
C HIS A 109 -14.22 11.89 -37.66
N PRO A 110 -15.24 11.56 -38.50
CA PRO A 110 -16.69 11.79 -38.38
C PRO A 110 -17.55 10.52 -38.65
N GLY A 111 -18.84 10.58 -38.32
CA GLY A 111 -19.83 9.54 -38.68
C GLY A 111 -21.23 9.93 -38.23
N GLU A 112 -22.14 10.06 -39.18
CA GLU A 112 -23.51 10.55 -39.00
C GLU A 112 -24.32 9.69 -38.00
N ASN A 113 -24.97 10.31 -37.01
CA ASN A 113 -26.43 10.43 -36.98
C ASN A 113 -26.93 11.29 -35.81
N ASP A 114 -28.07 11.93 -36.04
CA ASP A 114 -28.74 12.88 -35.15
C ASP A 114 -29.50 12.20 -34.01
N VAL A 115 -29.17 12.53 -32.76
CA VAL A 115 -30.13 12.53 -31.63
C VAL A 115 -29.81 13.69 -30.68
N SER A 116 -30.60 14.74 -30.75
CA SER A 116 -30.59 15.84 -29.78
C SER A 116 -31.05 15.36 -28.38
N LEU A 117 -30.27 15.67 -27.34
CA LEU A 117 -30.64 15.42 -25.94
C LEU A 117 -30.10 16.50 -25.00
N ASN A 118 -30.67 17.71 -25.13
CA ASN A 118 -30.50 18.78 -24.14
C ASN A 118 -31.23 18.40 -22.85
N GLY A 119 -30.48 17.90 -21.86
CA GLY A 119 -30.95 17.59 -20.52
C GLY A 119 -30.10 18.27 -19.45
N ILE A 120 -30.32 19.57 -19.21
CA ILE A 120 -29.79 20.24 -18.02
C ILE A 120 -30.60 19.73 -16.83
N ILE A 121 -29.98 18.90 -15.98
CA ILE A 121 -30.59 18.46 -14.73
C ILE A 121 -30.42 19.58 -13.70
N ASP A 122 -31.50 20.30 -13.42
CA ASP A 122 -31.61 21.20 -12.29
C ASP A 122 -31.71 20.38 -10.99
N ILE A 123 -30.76 20.57 -10.08
CA ILE A 123 -30.67 19.88 -8.78
C ILE A 123 -31.02 20.87 -7.64
N SER A 124 -31.98 21.77 -7.86
CA SER A 124 -32.46 22.72 -6.83
C SER A 124 -33.72 22.24 -6.07
N SER A 125 -34.35 21.14 -6.48
CA SER A 125 -35.73 20.79 -6.07
C SER A 125 -35.87 19.64 -5.06
N TYR A 126 -34.80 19.21 -4.37
CA TYR A 126 -34.86 18.01 -3.51
C TYR A 126 -34.17 18.11 -2.14
N ILE A 127 -34.33 19.23 -1.44
CA ILE A 127 -34.17 19.30 0.02
C ILE A 127 -35.26 20.19 0.62
N GLU A 128 -36.44 19.61 0.90
CA GLU A 128 -37.30 20.13 1.97
C GLU A 128 -36.83 19.51 3.28
N LEU A 129 -36.28 20.34 4.17
CA LEU A 129 -35.99 19.94 5.55
C LEU A 129 -37.30 19.96 6.35
N PRO A 130 -37.68 18.87 7.04
CA PRO A 130 -38.74 18.94 8.02
C PRO A 130 -38.25 19.73 9.24
N ASP A 131 -38.75 20.95 9.40
CA ASP A 131 -38.64 21.70 10.65
C ASP A 131 -39.32 20.94 11.81
N SER A 132 -38.88 21.22 13.03
CA SER A 132 -39.34 20.66 14.31
C SER A 132 -38.92 19.21 14.65
N TYR A 133 -37.69 19.07 15.15
CA TYR A 133 -37.41 18.12 16.23
C TYR A 133 -37.18 18.88 17.53
N SER A 134 -38.18 18.82 18.41
CA SER A 134 -38.18 19.50 19.72
C SER A 134 -37.06 19.02 20.62
N ALA A 135 -36.38 19.95 21.28
CA ALA A 135 -35.23 19.69 22.13
C ALA A 135 -35.62 19.20 23.54
N GLU A 136 -36.20 17.99 23.63
CA GLU A 136 -36.47 17.30 24.90
C GLU A 136 -35.96 15.86 24.87
N ASN A 137 -34.64 15.69 24.89
CA ASN A 137 -34.03 14.44 25.32
C ASN A 137 -33.26 14.69 26.63
N ALA A 138 -33.92 14.33 27.74
CA ALA A 138 -33.34 14.36 29.07
C ALA A 138 -32.06 13.49 29.15
N SER A 139 -31.18 13.82 30.09
CA SER A 139 -29.94 13.09 30.33
C SER A 139 -30.19 11.61 30.60
N LEU A 140 -30.01 10.77 29.57
CA LEU A 140 -29.87 9.34 29.75
C LEU A 140 -28.60 9.08 30.58
N PRO A 141 -28.66 8.20 31.60
CA PRO A 141 -27.49 7.87 32.39
C PRO A 141 -26.42 7.28 31.48
N ALA A 142 -25.18 7.78 31.61
CA ALA A 142 -24.05 7.29 30.85
C ALA A 142 -23.94 5.77 31.02
N GLN A 143 -24.14 5.02 29.94
CA GLN A 143 -24.00 3.56 30.01
C GLN A 143 -22.56 3.22 30.41
N PRO A 144 -22.35 2.22 31.28
CA PRO A 144 -21.01 1.79 31.63
C PRO A 144 -20.26 1.40 30.34
N PRO A 145 -18.96 1.74 30.22
CA PRO A 145 -18.21 1.50 29.00
C PRO A 145 -18.31 0.01 28.62
N PRO A 146 -18.51 -0.31 27.31
CA PRO A 146 -18.74 -1.68 26.87
C PRO A 146 -17.59 -2.57 27.32
N ALA A 147 -17.93 -3.62 28.09
CA ALA A 147 -16.99 -4.46 28.82
C ALA A 147 -15.87 -4.95 27.88
N THR A 148 -14.70 -4.34 28.04
CA THR A 148 -13.57 -4.51 27.12
C THR A 148 -12.93 -5.86 27.39
N ARG A 149 -13.37 -6.90 26.66
CA ARG A 149 -12.74 -8.22 26.70
C ARG A 149 -11.41 -8.18 25.94
N THR A 150 -10.38 -7.63 26.60
CA THR A 150 -8.99 -7.81 26.19
C THR A 150 -8.63 -9.28 26.36
N PHE A 151 -8.69 -10.04 25.28
CA PHE A 151 -8.06 -11.36 25.22
C PHE A 151 -6.55 -11.14 25.12
N PRO A 152 -5.73 -11.57 26.11
CA PRO A 152 -4.29 -11.49 25.97
C PRO A 152 -3.89 -12.37 24.79
N THR A 153 -3.29 -11.78 23.76
CA THR A 153 -2.58 -12.59 22.77
C THR A 153 -1.46 -13.36 23.48
N PRO A 154 -1.21 -14.63 23.12
CA PRO A 154 -0.10 -15.38 23.72
C PRO A 154 1.19 -14.62 23.54
N ASP A 155 2.02 -14.62 24.59
CA ASP A 155 3.33 -13.98 24.57
C ASP A 155 4.15 -14.53 23.40
N ARG A 156 4.60 -13.63 22.53
CA ARG A 156 5.36 -13.95 21.32
C ARG A 156 6.78 -13.48 21.53
N SER A 157 7.73 -14.38 21.33
CA SER A 157 9.14 -14.01 21.40
C SER A 157 9.49 -12.91 20.39
N GLU A 158 10.47 -12.08 20.73
CA GLU A 158 11.00 -11.04 19.84
C GLU A 158 11.45 -11.63 18.49
N GLU A 159 11.98 -12.87 18.48
CA GLU A 159 12.32 -13.61 17.26
C GLU A 159 11.08 -13.87 16.37
N GLU A 160 9.94 -14.27 16.94
CA GLU A 160 8.70 -14.48 16.16
C GLU A 160 8.14 -13.17 15.59
N ILE A 161 8.26 -12.07 16.35
CA ILE A 161 7.90 -10.73 15.89
C ILE A 161 8.83 -10.33 14.74
N ALA A 162 10.14 -10.39 14.94
CA ALA A 162 11.17 -10.05 13.96
C ALA A 162 11.00 -10.83 12.65
N LYS A 163 10.75 -12.14 12.75
CA LYS A 163 10.45 -13.02 11.63
C LYS A 163 9.15 -12.65 10.92
N THR A 164 8.09 -12.33 11.65
CA THR A 164 6.79 -11.94 11.08
C THR A 164 6.87 -10.60 10.34
N VAL A 165 7.54 -9.60 10.93
CA VAL A 165 7.78 -8.30 10.31
C VAL A 165 8.67 -8.44 9.09
N THR A 166 9.78 -9.19 9.18
CA THR A 166 10.68 -9.41 8.02
C THR A 166 9.94 -10.06 6.85
N GLN A 167 9.13 -11.08 7.11
CA GLN A 167 8.28 -11.70 6.06
C GLN A 167 7.28 -10.72 5.46
N LYS A 168 6.77 -9.74 6.25
CA LYS A 168 5.88 -8.69 5.76
C LYS A 168 6.60 -7.62 4.92
N VAL A 169 7.85 -7.32 5.23
CA VAL A 169 8.72 -6.45 4.40
C VAL A 169 9.07 -7.15 3.08
N GLU A 170 9.43 -8.43 3.12
CA GLU A 170 9.84 -9.21 1.93
C GLU A 170 8.69 -9.41 0.91
N GLN A 171 7.44 -9.48 1.38
CA GLN A 171 6.27 -9.71 0.52
C GLN A 171 6.19 -8.68 -0.63
N PRO A 172 6.00 -9.11 -1.90
CA PRO A 172 5.82 -8.18 -3.02
C PRO A 172 4.67 -7.19 -2.77
N LEU A 173 4.83 -5.94 -3.22
CA LEU A 173 3.80 -4.91 -3.09
C LEU A 173 2.54 -5.28 -3.90
N GLY A 174 1.41 -5.39 -3.21
CA GLY A 174 0.09 -5.56 -3.83
C GLY A 174 -0.42 -4.26 -4.47
N THR A 175 -1.57 -4.31 -5.16
CA THR A 175 -2.15 -3.12 -5.83
C THR A 175 -2.42 -1.98 -4.86
N LEU A 176 -2.97 -2.28 -3.67
CA LEU A 176 -3.21 -1.30 -2.60
C LEU A 176 -1.92 -0.79 -1.94
N ASP A 177 -0.79 -1.50 -2.09
CA ASP A 177 0.50 -1.00 -1.62
C ASP A 177 1.13 -0.03 -2.64
N LYS A 178 0.76 -0.08 -3.93
CA LYS A 178 1.41 0.69 -5.02
C LYS A 178 0.78 2.07 -5.27
N VAL A 179 0.16 2.65 -4.25
CA VAL A 179 -0.56 3.93 -4.31
C VAL A 179 -0.20 4.83 -3.12
N TYR A 180 -0.50 6.11 -3.26
CA TYR A 180 -0.56 7.03 -2.13
C TYR A 180 -1.84 6.81 -1.32
N GLY A 181 -1.75 7.07 -0.02
CA GLY A 181 -2.88 7.12 0.90
C GLY A 181 -2.44 7.56 2.28
N HIS A 182 -3.34 7.45 3.24
CA HIS A 182 -3.16 7.86 4.62
C HIS A 182 -3.04 6.64 5.53
N VAL A 183 -1.99 6.62 6.37
CA VAL A 183 -1.97 5.81 7.60
C VAL A 183 -2.35 6.71 8.75
N TYR A 184 -3.29 6.28 9.57
CA TYR A 184 -3.77 7.04 10.72
C TYR A 184 -3.72 6.21 12.01
N ILE A 185 -3.46 6.91 13.11
CA ILE A 185 -3.59 6.44 14.48
C ILE A 185 -4.73 7.23 15.12
N CYS A 186 -5.67 6.53 15.76
CA CYS A 186 -6.75 7.13 16.55
C CYS A 186 -6.78 6.55 17.97
N SER A 187 -7.32 7.30 18.90
CA SER A 187 -7.65 6.89 20.27
C SER A 187 -9.15 7.10 20.53
N SER A 188 -9.63 6.68 21.70
CA SER A 188 -10.96 7.00 22.21
C SER A 188 -10.85 7.11 23.74
N PRO A 189 -11.38 8.17 24.38
CA PRO A 189 -11.42 8.29 25.83
C PRO A 189 -12.10 7.09 26.55
N SER A 190 -13.05 6.42 25.89
CA SER A 190 -13.69 5.20 26.39
C SER A 190 -12.75 3.98 26.46
N PHE A 191 -11.61 4.01 25.76
CA PHE A 191 -10.62 2.92 25.71
C PHE A 191 -9.20 3.46 25.99
N PRO A 192 -8.92 3.95 27.21
CA PRO A 192 -7.63 4.56 27.54
C PRO A 192 -6.48 3.57 27.39
N GLY A 193 -5.39 4.00 26.73
CA GLY A 193 -4.24 3.15 26.41
C GLY A 193 -4.44 2.19 25.24
N LEU A 194 -5.59 2.23 24.55
CA LEU A 194 -5.80 1.52 23.29
C LEU A 194 -5.75 2.48 22.10
N PHE A 195 -4.99 2.10 21.09
CA PHE A 195 -4.82 2.86 19.86
C PHE A 195 -5.22 2.04 18.64
N LYS A 196 -5.98 2.67 17.74
CA LYS A 196 -6.38 2.10 16.45
C LYS A 196 -5.39 2.50 15.38
N VAL A 197 -4.85 1.54 14.62
CA VAL A 197 -4.03 1.82 13.42
C VAL A 197 -4.77 1.38 12.18
N GLY A 198 -4.98 2.30 11.22
CA GLY A 198 -5.68 2.00 9.98
C GLY A 198 -5.15 2.72 8.75
N TYR A 199 -5.53 2.21 7.58
CA TYR A 199 -5.26 2.78 6.26
C TYR A 199 -6.53 3.29 5.56
N THR A 200 -6.38 4.28 4.69
CA THR A 200 -7.39 4.74 3.72
C THR A 200 -6.72 5.43 2.53
N GLN A 201 -7.31 5.37 1.33
CA GLN A 201 -6.89 6.19 0.19
C GLN A 201 -7.35 7.66 0.31
N PRO A 202 -8.66 7.96 0.37
CA PRO A 202 -9.13 9.32 0.65
C PRO A 202 -8.72 9.79 2.05
N ASP A 203 -8.82 11.10 2.29
CA ASP A 203 -8.60 11.70 3.61
C ASP A 203 -9.51 11.00 4.66
N PRO A 204 -8.95 10.47 5.77
CA PRO A 204 -9.73 9.76 6.77
C PRO A 204 -10.87 10.61 7.38
N LYS A 205 -10.74 11.94 7.43
CA LYS A 205 -11.76 12.84 8.00
C LYS A 205 -13.03 12.93 7.14
N GLN A 206 -12.92 12.72 5.83
CA GLN A 206 -14.04 12.87 4.91
C GLN A 206 -15.09 11.76 5.07
N GLN A 207 -14.63 10.54 5.32
CA GLN A 207 -15.48 9.34 5.38
C GLN A 207 -15.09 8.41 6.54
N ARG A 208 -13.83 7.95 6.59
CA ARG A 208 -13.43 6.83 7.45
C ARG A 208 -13.64 7.08 8.95
N PHE A 209 -13.42 8.30 9.42
CA PHE A 209 -13.71 8.69 10.81
C PHE A 209 -15.20 8.81 11.11
N LYS A 210 -16.03 9.16 10.11
CA LYS A 210 -17.50 9.15 10.26
C LYS A 210 -18.02 7.72 10.39
N ASP A 211 -17.50 6.80 9.58
CA ASP A 211 -17.80 5.36 9.68
C ASP A 211 -17.42 4.82 11.07
N HIS A 212 -16.21 5.14 11.55
CA HIS A 212 -15.74 4.67 12.86
C HIS A 212 -16.56 5.23 14.03
N LYS A 213 -17.12 6.45 13.92
CA LYS A 213 -18.01 7.01 14.97
C LYS A 213 -19.28 6.22 15.23
N VAL A 214 -19.69 5.33 14.31
CA VAL A 214 -20.80 4.39 14.53
C VAL A 214 -20.41 3.30 15.55
N CYS A 215 -19.13 2.93 15.63
CA CYS A 215 -18.61 1.99 16.64
C CYS A 215 -17.98 2.69 17.85
N TYR A 216 -17.44 3.90 17.67
CA TYR A 216 -16.59 4.62 18.63
C TYR A 216 -16.91 6.13 18.58
N PRO A 217 -18.03 6.59 19.19
CA PRO A 217 -18.53 7.96 19.01
C PRO A 217 -17.53 9.06 19.40
N ASP A 218 -16.69 8.76 20.38
CA ASP A 218 -15.64 9.58 20.98
C ASP A 218 -14.24 9.36 20.35
N MET A 219 -14.17 8.79 19.15
CA MET A 219 -12.88 8.58 18.47
C MET A 219 -12.20 9.90 18.11
N GLU A 220 -10.93 10.02 18.50
CA GLU A 220 -10.05 11.16 18.27
C GLU A 220 -8.87 10.78 17.36
N GLU A 221 -8.45 11.69 16.49
CA GLU A 221 -7.25 11.53 15.66
C GLU A 221 -5.99 11.83 16.50
N VAL A 222 -5.05 10.89 16.56
CA VAL A 222 -3.76 11.07 17.22
C VAL A 222 -2.70 11.54 16.21
N LYS A 223 -2.64 10.90 15.04
CA LYS A 223 -1.67 11.20 13.97
C LYS A 223 -2.15 10.64 12.64
N THR A 224 -1.97 11.41 11.57
CA THR A 224 -2.10 10.91 10.19
C THR A 224 -0.83 11.21 9.40
N ALA A 225 -0.42 10.28 8.54
CA ALA A 225 0.68 10.41 7.59
C ALA A 225 0.20 10.06 6.17
N PHE A 226 0.32 11.01 5.24
CA PHE A 226 0.06 10.78 3.81
C PHE A 226 1.34 10.35 3.10
N ILE A 227 1.35 9.16 2.50
CA ILE A 227 2.58 8.57 1.96
C ILE A 227 2.31 7.52 0.85
N TYR A 228 3.29 7.31 -0.02
CA TYR A 228 3.31 6.15 -0.92
C TYR A 228 3.54 4.86 -0.11
N ASN A 229 2.93 3.75 -0.51
CA ASN A 229 2.98 2.50 0.27
C ASN A 229 2.32 2.58 1.67
N ALA A 230 1.37 3.52 1.88
CA ALA A 230 0.66 3.66 3.15
C ALA A 230 0.01 2.34 3.65
N HIS A 231 -0.66 1.57 2.80
CA HIS A 231 -1.20 0.26 3.19
C HIS A 231 -0.12 -0.72 3.67
N ARG A 232 1.08 -0.69 3.05
CA ARG A 232 2.22 -1.50 3.51
C ARG A 232 2.70 -1.07 4.89
N VAL A 233 2.79 0.24 5.15
CA VAL A 233 3.16 0.79 6.46
C VAL A 233 2.19 0.33 7.55
N GLU A 234 0.87 0.43 7.32
CA GLU A 234 -0.14 -0.10 8.23
C GLU A 234 0.08 -1.59 8.52
N LYS A 235 0.27 -2.43 7.48
CA LYS A 235 0.50 -3.87 7.67
C LYS A 235 1.83 -4.21 8.38
N LEU A 236 2.82 -3.33 8.35
CA LEU A 236 4.09 -3.49 9.07
C LEU A 236 3.94 -3.17 10.56
N ILE A 237 3.31 -2.05 10.90
CA ILE A 237 2.94 -1.69 12.28
C ILE A 237 2.07 -2.80 12.91
N HIS A 238 1.08 -3.29 12.15
CA HIS A 238 0.23 -4.41 12.55
C HIS A 238 1.01 -5.70 12.81
N ALA A 239 2.08 -5.98 12.07
CA ALA A 239 2.91 -7.16 12.25
C ALA A 239 3.81 -7.04 13.50
N GLU A 240 4.41 -5.86 13.69
CA GLU A 240 5.27 -5.52 14.83
C GLU A 240 4.50 -5.67 16.15
N PHE A 241 3.36 -4.99 16.28
CA PHE A 241 2.54 -5.00 17.49
C PHE A 241 1.50 -6.13 17.51
N SER A 242 1.75 -7.23 16.79
CA SER A 242 0.83 -8.38 16.76
C SER A 242 0.66 -9.11 18.10
N HIS A 243 1.55 -8.83 19.07
CA HIS A 243 1.60 -9.42 20.42
C HIS A 243 0.90 -8.56 21.50
N VAL A 244 0.51 -7.31 21.18
CA VAL A 244 -0.30 -6.41 22.02
C VAL A 244 -1.60 -5.98 21.33
N ARG A 245 -2.06 -6.79 20.36
CA ARG A 245 -3.26 -6.52 19.59
C ARG A 245 -4.51 -6.95 20.36
N CYS A 246 -5.51 -6.09 20.42
CA CYS A 246 -6.80 -6.36 21.03
C CYS A 246 -7.90 -6.49 19.98
N ASP A 247 -8.77 -7.49 20.15
CA ASP A 247 -10.02 -7.61 19.40
C ASP A 247 -11.14 -6.87 20.15
N LEU A 248 -11.53 -5.68 19.68
CA LEU A 248 -12.67 -4.95 20.25
C LEU A 248 -13.98 -5.37 19.59
N VAL A 249 -14.96 -5.81 20.39
CA VAL A 249 -16.33 -6.08 19.93
C VAL A 249 -17.03 -4.74 19.69
N CYS A 250 -17.45 -4.46 18.45
CA CYS A 250 -18.31 -3.31 18.17
C CYS A 250 -19.78 -3.71 18.32
N GLN A 251 -20.60 -2.82 18.90
CA GLN A 251 -22.05 -3.00 19.02
C GLN A 251 -22.82 -2.71 17.71
N GLY A 252 -22.16 -2.07 16.74
CA GLY A 252 -22.67 -1.78 15.40
C GLY A 252 -22.52 -2.94 14.42
N LYS A 253 -22.37 -2.63 13.13
CA LYS A 253 -22.42 -3.60 12.01
C LYS A 253 -21.27 -4.62 11.92
N HIS A 254 -20.34 -4.64 12.88
CA HIS A 254 -19.11 -5.44 12.81
C HIS A 254 -18.91 -6.27 14.08
N SER A 255 -18.71 -7.57 13.91
CA SER A 255 -18.56 -8.51 15.05
C SER A 255 -17.29 -8.27 15.87
N SER A 256 -16.20 -7.80 15.26
CA SER A 256 -14.96 -7.42 15.96
C SER A 256 -14.06 -6.52 15.10
N HIS A 257 -13.24 -5.70 15.76
CA HIS A 257 -12.17 -4.91 15.13
C HIS A 257 -10.81 -5.36 15.65
N LYS A 258 -9.96 -5.86 14.73
CA LYS A 258 -8.64 -6.45 15.00
C LYS A 258 -7.48 -5.48 14.72
N GLU A 259 -7.78 -4.19 14.87
CA GLU A 259 -6.95 -3.05 14.44
C GLU A 259 -6.58 -2.15 15.63
N TRP A 260 -6.85 -2.61 16.85
CA TRP A 260 -6.57 -1.92 18.11
C TRP A 260 -5.37 -2.57 18.82
N PHE A 261 -4.58 -1.77 19.51
CA PHE A 261 -3.34 -2.16 20.17
C PHE A 261 -3.28 -1.53 21.56
N GLN A 262 -2.99 -2.33 22.59
CA GLN A 262 -2.77 -1.87 23.95
C GLN A 262 -1.28 -1.58 24.15
N ILE A 263 -0.89 -0.35 23.89
CA ILE A 263 0.50 0.10 23.83
C ILE A 263 0.59 1.58 24.23
N ASP A 264 1.75 2.04 24.68
CA ASP A 264 1.96 3.47 24.88
C ASP A 264 1.95 4.23 23.53
N LYS A 265 1.59 5.51 23.61
CA LYS A 265 1.40 6.37 22.45
C LYS A 265 2.71 6.63 21.72
N GLU A 266 3.78 6.82 22.48
CA GLU A 266 5.09 7.24 22.03
C GLU A 266 5.76 6.13 21.19
N THR A 267 5.73 4.87 21.67
CA THR A 267 6.21 3.69 20.93
C THR A 267 5.45 3.49 19.62
N LEU A 268 4.13 3.67 19.62
CA LEU A 268 3.33 3.52 18.40
C LEU A 268 3.61 4.63 17.38
N LEU A 269 3.80 5.87 17.83
CA LEU A 269 4.20 6.99 16.97
C LEU A 269 5.61 6.78 16.40
N ALA A 270 6.56 6.31 17.21
CA ALA A 270 7.92 6.00 16.77
C ALA A 270 7.94 4.88 15.72
N SER A 271 7.10 3.85 15.85
CA SER A 271 6.94 2.81 14.82
C SER A 271 6.33 3.36 13.53
N LEU A 272 5.30 4.22 13.60
CA LEU A 272 4.75 4.88 12.42
C LEU A 272 5.82 5.72 11.69
N GLU A 273 6.59 6.53 12.43
CA GLU A 273 7.67 7.33 11.87
C GLU A 273 8.74 6.43 11.20
N LYS A 274 9.26 5.43 11.93
CA LYS A 274 10.20 4.43 11.43
C LYS A 274 9.76 3.78 10.11
N TRP A 275 8.52 3.31 10.03
CA TRP A 275 8.03 2.65 8.82
C TRP A 275 7.72 3.63 7.69
N THR A 276 7.32 4.87 7.99
CA THR A 276 7.18 5.92 6.95
C THR A 276 8.53 6.34 6.37
N GLU A 277 9.56 6.56 7.19
CA GLU A 277 10.92 6.84 6.71
C GLU A 277 11.49 5.67 5.91
N PHE A 278 11.27 4.43 6.35
CA PHE A 278 11.66 3.25 5.59
C PHE A 278 11.10 3.25 4.16
N VAL A 279 9.79 3.49 3.97
CA VAL A 279 9.21 3.50 2.60
C VAL A 279 9.62 4.73 1.78
N LYS A 280 9.95 5.87 2.40
CA LYS A 280 10.56 7.03 1.71
C LYS A 280 11.92 6.72 1.08
N THR A 281 12.67 5.73 1.58
CA THR A 281 13.91 5.26 0.90
C THR A 281 13.63 4.55 -0.44
N HIS A 282 12.36 4.35 -0.79
CA HIS A 282 11.91 3.56 -1.94
C HIS A 282 12.52 2.14 -1.93
N PRO A 283 12.31 1.33 -0.87
CA PRO A 283 13.00 0.05 -0.70
C PRO A 283 12.52 -1.03 -1.70
N TYR A 284 11.42 -0.79 -2.40
CA TYR A 284 10.86 -1.68 -3.42
C TYR A 284 11.23 -1.25 -4.84
N ASN A 285 11.32 -2.20 -5.78
CA ASN A 285 11.51 -1.94 -7.20
C ASN A 285 10.16 -1.72 -7.93
N SER A 286 10.19 -1.45 -9.23
CA SER A 286 8.98 -1.20 -10.06
C SER A 286 8.01 -2.38 -10.14
N GLN A 287 8.48 -3.62 -9.94
CA GLN A 287 7.62 -4.79 -9.85
C GLN A 287 6.94 -4.90 -8.47
N GLY A 288 7.43 -4.16 -7.46
CA GLY A 288 7.00 -4.24 -6.07
C GLY A 288 7.85 -5.18 -5.21
N ASN A 289 8.96 -5.71 -5.72
CA ASN A 289 9.83 -6.61 -4.96
C ASN A 289 10.84 -5.79 -4.14
N LEU A 290 11.16 -6.25 -2.92
CA LEU A 290 12.19 -5.63 -2.07
C LEU A 290 13.56 -5.64 -2.79
N LYS A 291 14.28 -4.52 -2.75
CA LYS A 291 15.65 -4.40 -3.28
C LYS A 291 16.63 -5.14 -2.35
N ARG A 292 17.70 -5.72 -2.90
CA ARG A 292 18.66 -6.55 -2.14
C ARG A 292 19.49 -5.78 -1.11
N ASN A 293 19.82 -4.52 -1.38
CA ASN A 293 20.76 -3.72 -0.58
C ASN A 293 19.99 -2.66 0.21
N VAL A 294 19.01 -3.09 1.01
CA VAL A 294 18.16 -2.23 1.83
C VAL A 294 18.45 -2.51 3.30
N THR A 295 18.76 -1.47 4.06
CA THR A 295 18.81 -1.56 5.53
C THR A 295 17.39 -1.72 6.05
N LEU A 296 17.15 -2.78 6.80
CA LEU A 296 15.84 -3.04 7.42
C LEU A 296 15.78 -2.32 8.79
N PRO A 297 14.65 -1.68 9.15
CA PRO A 297 14.43 -1.18 10.49
C PRO A 297 14.07 -2.33 11.44
N GLU A 298 14.63 -2.32 12.65
CA GLU A 298 14.24 -3.25 13.71
C GLU A 298 12.72 -3.19 13.98
N PRO A 299 12.04 -4.31 14.27
CA PRO A 299 12.60 -5.65 14.47
C PRO A 299 12.82 -6.46 13.17
N ALA A 300 12.69 -5.88 11.98
CA ALA A 300 12.95 -6.62 10.75
C ALA A 300 14.45 -6.85 10.55
N SER A 301 14.85 -8.11 10.38
CA SER A 301 16.25 -8.51 10.35
C SER A 301 16.60 -9.33 9.10
N ALA A 302 17.74 -9.01 8.49
CA ALA A 302 18.19 -9.65 7.26
C ALA A 302 18.39 -11.17 7.39
N ILE A 303 18.56 -11.69 8.62
CA ILE A 303 18.70 -13.13 8.90
C ILE A 303 17.43 -13.93 8.55
N TYR A 304 16.26 -13.30 8.55
CA TYR A 304 14.97 -13.94 8.25
C TYR A 304 14.51 -13.74 6.79
N LEU A 305 15.25 -12.97 5.98
CA LEU A 305 14.98 -12.85 4.53
C LEU A 305 15.23 -14.19 3.84
N ARG A 306 14.33 -14.63 2.96
CA ARG A 306 14.51 -15.91 2.26
C ARG A 306 15.66 -15.81 1.27
N CYS A 307 16.67 -16.67 1.41
CA CYS A 307 17.71 -16.81 0.41
C CYS A 307 17.09 -17.19 -0.95
N PRO A 308 17.29 -16.40 -2.03
CA PRO A 308 16.66 -16.68 -3.33
C PRO A 308 17.04 -18.03 -3.95
N ARG A 309 18.16 -18.63 -3.49
CA ARG A 309 18.65 -19.95 -3.93
C ARG A 309 18.02 -21.12 -3.15
N CYS A 310 17.43 -20.87 -1.99
CA CYS A 310 16.98 -21.90 -1.04
C CYS A 310 15.45 -21.96 -0.92
N ARG A 311 14.71 -21.74 -2.02
CA ARG A 311 13.23 -21.58 -2.01
C ARG A 311 12.45 -22.77 -1.43
N SER A 312 13.07 -23.93 -1.26
CA SER A 312 12.48 -25.18 -0.81
C SER A 312 12.93 -25.67 0.58
N SER A 313 13.76 -24.93 1.32
CA SER A 313 14.05 -25.26 2.74
C SER A 313 14.51 -24.04 3.55
N PRO A 314 14.11 -23.93 4.84
CA PRO A 314 14.75 -23.01 5.77
C PRO A 314 16.26 -23.27 5.80
N CYS A 315 17.07 -22.22 5.84
CA CYS A 315 18.51 -22.39 6.07
C CYS A 315 18.74 -22.65 7.56
N SER A 316 18.42 -23.86 8.01
CA SER A 316 18.48 -24.31 9.41
C SER A 316 19.92 -24.59 9.88
N THR A 317 20.80 -23.61 9.69
CA THR A 317 22.06 -23.50 10.45
C THR A 317 22.24 -22.04 10.85
N PRO A 318 21.89 -21.63 12.10
CA PRO A 318 22.46 -20.41 12.64
C PRO A 318 24.00 -20.51 12.59
N PRO A 319 24.73 -19.41 12.35
CA PRO A 319 26.18 -19.46 12.30
C PRO A 319 26.70 -19.99 13.64
N ARG A 320 27.35 -21.16 13.60
CA ARG A 320 28.08 -21.68 14.76
C ARG A 320 29.07 -20.58 15.17
N LYS A 321 28.85 -19.98 16.34
CA LYS A 321 29.88 -19.14 16.99
C LYS A 321 31.16 -19.96 17.00
N ALA A 322 32.21 -19.43 16.40
CA ALA A 322 33.49 -20.12 16.32
C ALA A 322 34.07 -20.26 17.73
N GLY A 323 33.81 -21.41 18.36
CA GLY A 323 34.40 -21.77 19.63
C GLY A 323 35.90 -21.94 19.45
N SER A 324 36.68 -21.14 20.19
CA SER A 324 38.12 -21.26 20.27
C SER A 324 38.49 -22.47 21.15
N ASP A 325 38.59 -23.64 20.53
CA ASP A 325 39.14 -24.86 21.15
C ASP A 325 40.68 -24.77 21.30
N GLU A 326 41.14 -23.95 22.25
CA GLU A 326 42.54 -23.94 22.71
C GLU A 326 42.77 -25.03 23.79
N LYS A 327 42.75 -26.28 23.33
CA LYS A 327 43.83 -27.25 23.59
C LYS A 327 44.47 -27.25 25.00
N LYS A 328 43.95 -28.07 25.92
CA LYS A 328 44.78 -28.73 26.96
C LYS A 328 44.44 -30.21 27.12
N ARG A 329 45.49 -31.03 27.27
CA ARG A 329 45.50 -32.49 27.02
C ARG A 329 46.22 -33.23 28.15
N ARG A 330 45.61 -34.32 28.66
CA ARG A 330 46.13 -35.34 29.63
C ARG A 330 46.37 -34.77 31.04
N GLU A 331 46.00 -35.45 32.13
CA GLU A 331 46.28 -36.84 32.57
C GLU A 331 45.09 -37.39 33.43
N SER A 332 45.01 -38.60 34.00
CA SER A 332 45.45 -39.98 33.71
C SER A 332 45.10 -40.85 34.95
N SER A 333 43.90 -41.44 35.06
CA SER A 333 43.61 -42.64 35.90
C SER A 333 42.13 -43.03 35.82
N LYS A 334 41.64 -44.24 35.48
CA LYS A 334 41.86 -45.65 35.91
C LYS A 334 40.70 -46.15 36.82
N LEU A 335 40.25 -47.39 36.55
CA LEU A 335 39.40 -48.30 37.36
C LEU A 335 37.86 -48.12 37.34
N GLY A 336 37.13 -49.24 37.18
CA GLY A 336 35.72 -49.39 37.61
C GLY A 336 34.72 -49.95 36.57
N SER A 337 34.62 -51.27 36.42
CA SER A 337 33.51 -52.01 35.75
C SER A 337 32.25 -52.10 36.66
N PRO A 338 31.12 -52.77 36.32
CA PRO A 338 30.68 -53.41 35.04
C PRO A 338 29.20 -53.10 34.61
N SER A 339 28.80 -53.57 33.42
CA SER A 339 27.38 -53.71 32.98
C SER A 339 26.65 -54.86 33.74
N PRO A 340 25.30 -54.96 33.79
CA PRO A 340 24.45 -55.42 32.65
C PRO A 340 22.96 -54.94 32.73
N PRO A 341 21.94 -55.59 32.11
CA PRO A 341 21.82 -56.19 30.78
C PRO A 341 20.69 -55.54 29.92
N ALA A 342 20.59 -55.98 28.66
CA ALA A 342 19.53 -55.60 27.73
C ALA A 342 18.12 -56.11 28.12
N ARG A 343 17.07 -55.43 27.63
CA ARG A 343 15.70 -55.98 27.59
C ARG A 343 15.12 -55.85 26.19
N ASN A 344 14.89 -56.99 25.55
CA ASN A 344 14.23 -57.06 24.24
C ASN A 344 12.75 -56.68 24.38
N PHE A 345 12.24 -55.84 23.47
CA PHE A 345 10.82 -55.81 23.17
C PHE A 345 10.61 -56.12 21.69
N ARG A 346 9.98 -57.26 21.45
CA ARG A 346 9.64 -57.80 20.13
C ARG A 346 8.14 -58.01 20.15
N VAL A 347 7.38 -57.15 19.47
CA VAL A 347 5.94 -57.36 19.27
C VAL A 347 5.64 -57.34 17.79
N SER A 348 4.91 -58.36 17.39
CA SER A 348 4.59 -58.87 16.07
C SER A 348 4.00 -57.84 15.09
N ALA A 349 4.23 -58.14 13.80
CA ALA A 349 3.43 -57.61 12.71
C ALA A 349 1.96 -58.07 12.81
N SER A 350 1.07 -57.29 12.19
CA SER A 350 -0.25 -57.75 11.75
C SER A 350 -0.43 -57.39 10.29
N THR A 351 -0.82 -58.36 9.46
CA THR A 351 -0.97 -58.23 8.01
C THR A 351 -2.43 -58.43 7.62
N CYS A 352 -3.02 -57.42 6.98
CA CYS A 352 -4.24 -57.52 6.16
C CYS A 352 -3.96 -56.63 4.92
N MET A 353 -3.56 -57.16 3.76
CA MET A 353 -4.44 -57.75 2.73
C MET A 353 -5.66 -56.89 2.39
N SER A 354 -5.60 -56.26 1.20
CA SER A 354 -6.61 -56.27 0.11
C SER A 354 -8.05 -55.81 0.43
N SER A 355 -8.75 -55.00 -0.37
CA SER A 355 -8.68 -54.64 -1.81
C SER A 355 -9.14 -53.15 -1.99
N GLU A 356 -9.41 -52.52 -3.14
CA GLU A 356 -9.59 -52.97 -4.53
C GLU A 356 -9.32 -51.82 -5.54
N LYS A 357 -9.15 -52.15 -6.83
CA LYS A 357 -9.01 -51.17 -7.93
C LYS A 357 -10.35 -50.52 -8.28
N THR A 358 -10.39 -49.22 -8.58
CA THR A 358 -11.26 -48.71 -9.68
C THR A 358 -10.75 -47.42 -10.31
N GLU A 359 -10.15 -47.56 -11.49
CA GLU A 359 -10.09 -46.58 -12.59
C GLU A 359 -10.31 -47.38 -13.89
N PRO A 360 -10.63 -46.77 -15.04
CA PRO A 360 -11.39 -45.54 -15.27
C PRO A 360 -12.63 -45.82 -16.15
N LYS A 361 -13.43 -44.80 -16.49
CA LYS A 361 -14.31 -44.87 -17.68
C LYS A 361 -14.17 -43.63 -18.56
N THR A 362 -13.69 -43.89 -19.76
CA THR A 362 -13.72 -43.08 -20.97
C THR A 362 -15.09 -43.14 -21.66
N GLU A 363 -15.19 -42.49 -22.83
CA GLU A 363 -16.26 -42.44 -23.84
C GLU A 363 -17.09 -41.15 -23.77
N THR A 364 -16.78 -40.14 -24.62
CA THR A 364 -17.26 -39.90 -26.01
C THR A 364 -18.74 -39.49 -26.03
N ASP A 365 -19.26 -38.57 -26.84
CA ASP A 365 -18.81 -37.98 -28.11
C ASP A 365 -19.61 -36.65 -28.36
N SER A 366 -19.48 -35.80 -29.40
CA SER A 366 -18.75 -35.79 -30.70
C SER A 366 -18.40 -34.32 -31.13
N ASP A 367 -17.78 -34.15 -32.30
CA ASP A 367 -17.95 -33.13 -33.38
C ASP A 367 -18.21 -31.63 -33.07
N ASP A 368 -17.54 -30.65 -33.69
CA ASP A 368 -17.40 -30.49 -35.15
C ASP A 368 -16.16 -29.66 -35.63
N GLU A 369 -15.90 -29.68 -36.94
CA GLU A 369 -14.61 -29.38 -37.63
C GLU A 369 -14.17 -27.89 -37.77
N PRO A 370 -12.87 -27.63 -38.12
CA PRO A 370 -12.31 -26.29 -38.32
C PRO A 370 -12.29 -25.84 -39.80
N VAL A 371 -12.53 -24.56 -40.07
CA VAL A 371 -12.35 -23.97 -41.41
C VAL A 371 -10.94 -23.40 -41.57
N SER A 372 -10.25 -23.88 -42.61
CA SER A 372 -8.93 -23.43 -43.05
C SER A 372 -9.01 -22.49 -44.28
N PHE A 373 -7.86 -22.15 -44.88
CA PHE A 373 -7.67 -21.27 -46.06
C PHE A 373 -7.86 -19.75 -45.79
N LEU A 374 -7.06 -18.82 -46.35
CA LEU A 374 -6.00 -18.90 -47.37
C LEU A 374 -4.84 -17.93 -47.04
N ALA A 375 -3.60 -18.33 -47.36
CA ALA A 375 -2.48 -17.39 -47.41
C ALA A 375 -2.49 -16.58 -48.72
N SER A 376 -2.29 -15.26 -48.65
CA SER A 376 -2.04 -14.43 -49.83
C SER A 376 -0.74 -13.63 -49.71
N LYS A 377 0.10 -13.79 -50.73
CA LYS A 377 1.50 -13.40 -50.82
C LYS A 377 1.62 -12.29 -51.85
N VAL A 378 1.82 -11.04 -51.45
CA VAL A 378 2.02 -9.90 -52.37
C VAL A 378 3.42 -9.31 -52.20
N ARG A 379 3.98 -8.86 -53.33
CA ARG A 379 5.42 -8.62 -53.53
C ARG A 379 5.84 -7.19 -53.21
N ARG A 380 7.16 -7.04 -53.04
CA ARG A 380 7.90 -5.78 -53.23
C ARG A 380 7.45 -5.02 -54.49
N SER A 381 7.44 -3.70 -54.40
CA SER A 381 7.94 -2.83 -55.48
C SER A 381 8.65 -1.62 -54.88
N LEU A 382 9.97 -1.56 -55.10
CA LEU A 382 10.71 -0.31 -55.15
C LEU A 382 10.38 0.39 -56.47
N LYS A 383 10.28 1.72 -56.46
CA LYS A 383 10.74 2.57 -57.58
C LYS A 383 11.12 3.97 -57.08
N MET A 384 12.18 4.49 -57.66
CA MET A 384 12.65 5.87 -57.52
C MET A 384 12.25 6.66 -58.78
N HIS A 385 12.42 7.99 -58.72
CA HIS A 385 12.25 8.97 -59.80
C HIS A 385 10.80 9.21 -60.26
N ASP A 386 10.40 10.44 -60.60
CA ASP A 386 11.19 11.69 -60.72
C ASP A 386 11.01 12.68 -59.56
#